data_AF-A0A4Q5WPZ7-F1
#
_entry.id   AF-A0A4Q5WPZ7-F1
#
_cell.length_a   1.000
_cell.length_b   1.000
_cell.length_c   1.000
_cell.angle_alpha   90.00
_cell.angle_beta   90.00
_cell.angle_gamma   90.00
#
_symmetry.space_group_name_H-M   'P 1'
#
loop_
_entity.id
_entity.type
_entity.pdbx_description
1 polymer ?
#
loop_
_entity_poly.entity_id
_entity_poly.type
_entity_poly.pdbx_seq_one_letter_code
_entity_poly.pdbx_strand_id
1 'polypeptide(L)'
;MDATKEQRVVHRPFGPFERMLAMRYLGAKREHGGLAFISVVSVIGITLGVWALILTMSIMNGFRLELVSKIVGFEPHVFIDTRGVPQPQVDALMEELLQRPGVESVEPLHEGTGLASAYNRSEGIQVRGVRPEDIRNNKMIAASVAGAAKPMPTEPPKNRCSAIFAAPSGSGSLSRFGDEGALSADIVMGDSFAYALGVGVGDKVTITQPNGARTAFGTSPRTRTYTIS
;
A
#
# COMPACT_ATOMS: atom_id res chain seq x y z
N MET A 1 -76.11 -18.37 22.79
CA MET A 1 -75.66 -19.09 21.59
C MET A 1 -74.20 -18.76 21.41
N ASP A 2 -73.38 -19.77 21.66
CA ASP A 2 -71.98 -19.72 22.03
C ASP A 2 -71.03 -19.16 20.97
N ALA A 3 -70.16 -18.28 21.44
CA ALA A 3 -68.94 -17.87 20.75
C ALA A 3 -67.84 -18.90 21.06
N THR A 4 -67.45 -19.70 20.06
CA THR A 4 -66.20 -20.48 20.13
C THR A 4 -65.18 -19.82 19.22
N LYS A 5 -64.28 -19.03 19.84
CA LYS A 5 -63.18 -18.35 19.17
C LYS A 5 -62.01 -19.32 19.02
N GLU A 6 -61.83 -19.88 17.83
CA GLU A 6 -60.69 -20.72 17.47
C GLU A 6 -59.38 -19.90 17.52
N GLN A 7 -58.54 -20.15 18.52
CA GLN A 7 -57.19 -19.57 18.61
C GLN A 7 -56.22 -20.41 17.78
N ARG A 8 -55.93 -19.96 16.56
CA ARG A 8 -54.89 -20.54 15.70
C ARG A 8 -53.50 -20.13 16.22
N VAL A 9 -52.81 -21.04 16.89
CA VAL A 9 -51.46 -20.80 17.42
C VAL A 9 -50.45 -20.77 16.26
N VAL A 10 -49.94 -19.59 15.93
CA VAL A 10 -48.86 -19.42 14.94
C VAL A 10 -47.53 -19.71 15.63
N HIS A 11 -47.03 -20.93 15.50
CA HIS A 11 -45.66 -21.25 15.92
C HIS A 11 -44.67 -20.61 14.95
N ARG A 12 -43.68 -19.88 15.50
CA ARG A 12 -42.55 -19.40 14.69
C ARG A 12 -41.80 -20.61 14.15
N PRO A 13 -41.49 -20.67 12.83
CA PRO A 13 -40.72 -21.78 12.28
C PRO A 13 -39.36 -21.86 12.99
N PHE A 14 -38.91 -23.08 13.29
CA PHE A 14 -37.67 -23.41 14.00
C PHE A 14 -37.66 -23.10 15.51
N GLY A 15 -38.77 -23.39 16.20
CA GLY A 15 -38.86 -23.29 17.65
C GLY A 15 -37.93 -24.27 18.40
N PRO A 16 -37.72 -24.08 19.72
CA PRO A 16 -36.85 -24.95 20.53
C PRO A 16 -37.31 -26.42 20.54
N PHE A 17 -38.63 -26.66 20.44
CA PHE A 17 -39.19 -28.01 20.34
C PHE A 17 -38.87 -28.70 19.00
N GLU A 18 -38.98 -27.98 17.88
CA GLU A 18 -38.66 -28.51 16.55
C GLU A 18 -37.17 -28.82 16.40
N ARG A 19 -36.29 -27.94 16.93
CA ARG A 19 -34.84 -28.19 16.99
C ARG A 19 -34.49 -29.41 17.85
N MET A 20 -35.14 -29.55 19.00
CA MET A 20 -34.98 -30.72 19.87
C MET A 20 -35.42 -32.01 19.17
N LEU A 21 -36.54 -31.97 18.43
CA LEU A 21 -37.01 -33.12 17.64
C LEU A 21 -36.01 -33.45 16.53
N ALA A 22 -35.56 -32.46 15.75
CA ALA A 22 -34.58 -32.64 14.69
C ALA A 22 -33.27 -33.26 15.21
N MET A 23 -32.72 -32.74 16.31
CA MET A 23 -31.49 -33.26 16.93
C MET A 23 -31.67 -34.70 17.45
N ARG A 24 -32.84 -35.03 17.99
CA ARG A 24 -33.15 -36.40 18.43
C ARG A 24 -33.19 -37.38 17.27
N TYR A 25 -33.70 -36.98 16.11
CA TYR A 25 -33.74 -37.81 14.91
C TYR A 25 -32.38 -37.90 14.19
N LEU A 26 -31.57 -36.84 14.22
CA LEU A 26 -30.19 -36.85 13.72
C LEU A 26 -29.26 -37.74 14.55
N GLY A 27 -29.46 -37.79 15.88
CA GLY A 27 -28.66 -38.59 16.82
C GLY A 27 -29.24 -39.96 17.19
N ALA A 28 -30.37 -40.39 16.61
CA ALA A 28 -31.02 -41.64 16.97
C ALA A 28 -30.16 -42.86 16.55
N LYS A 29 -29.55 -43.49 17.54
CA LYS A 29 -28.72 -44.70 17.44
C LYS A 29 -29.61 -45.88 17.04
N ARG A 30 -29.67 -46.21 15.74
CA ARG A 30 -30.37 -47.42 15.26
C ARG A 30 -29.53 -48.65 15.59
N GLU A 31 -30.17 -49.72 16.05
CA GLU A 31 -29.56 -50.94 16.59
C GLU A 31 -28.64 -51.70 15.61
N HIS A 32 -28.65 -51.34 14.32
CA HIS A 32 -27.70 -51.81 13.32
C HIS A 32 -26.65 -50.72 13.02
N GLY A 33 -25.44 -50.89 13.58
CA GLY A 33 -24.39 -49.85 13.67
C GLY A 33 -23.80 -49.30 12.36
N GLY A 34 -24.17 -49.83 11.18
CA GLY A 34 -23.62 -49.37 9.89
C GLY A 34 -24.09 -47.99 9.43
N LEU A 35 -25.35 -47.63 9.74
CA LEU A 35 -25.94 -46.36 9.29
C LEU A 35 -25.35 -45.14 10.01
N ALA A 36 -25.03 -45.26 11.30
CA ALA A 36 -24.44 -44.17 12.08
C ALA A 36 -23.03 -43.80 11.60
N PHE A 37 -22.25 -44.79 11.14
CA PHE A 37 -20.91 -44.57 10.59
C PHE A 37 -20.93 -43.71 9.31
N ILE A 38 -21.82 -44.03 8.38
CA ILE A 38 -21.94 -43.33 7.09
C ILE A 38 -22.32 -41.85 7.31
N SER A 39 -23.25 -41.57 8.23
CA SER A 39 -23.67 -40.20 8.54
C SER A 39 -22.51 -39.37 9.11
N VAL A 40 -21.70 -39.93 10.02
CA VAL A 40 -20.55 -39.21 10.59
C VAL A 40 -19.50 -38.91 9.54
N VAL A 41 -19.15 -39.89 8.70
CA VAL A 41 -18.16 -39.71 7.63
C VAL A 41 -18.65 -38.68 6.60
N SER A 42 -19.94 -38.68 6.24
CA SER A 42 -20.51 -37.71 5.31
C SER A 42 -20.51 -36.28 5.87
N VAL A 43 -20.90 -36.11 7.13
CA VAL A 43 -20.88 -34.79 7.79
C VAL A 43 -19.46 -34.23 7.84
N ILE A 44 -18.47 -35.06 8.20
CA ILE A 44 -17.06 -34.64 8.21
C ILE A 44 -16.59 -34.27 6.80
N GLY A 45 -16.90 -35.09 5.80
CA GLY A 45 -16.52 -34.84 4.41
C GLY A 45 -17.11 -33.55 3.85
N ILE A 46 -18.40 -33.30 4.09
CA ILE A 46 -19.08 -32.06 3.65
C ILE A 46 -18.50 -30.86 4.41
N THR A 47 -18.29 -30.98 5.71
CA THR A 47 -17.72 -29.89 6.52
C THR A 47 -16.33 -29.52 6.02
N LEU A 48 -15.45 -30.49 5.77
CA LEU A 48 -14.11 -30.24 5.25
C LEU A 48 -14.14 -29.66 3.84
N GLY A 49 -15.01 -30.16 2.95
CA GLY A 49 -15.14 -29.66 1.58
C GLY A 49 -15.64 -28.22 1.52
N VAL A 50 -16.69 -27.91 2.28
CA VAL A 50 -17.22 -26.55 2.38
C VAL A 50 -16.24 -25.63 3.09
N TRP A 51 -15.57 -26.09 4.14
CA TRP A 51 -14.55 -25.31 4.85
C TRP A 51 -13.39 -24.90 3.94
N ALA A 52 -12.87 -25.85 3.15
CA ALA A 52 -11.83 -25.57 2.16
C ALA A 52 -12.30 -24.57 1.09
N LEU A 53 -13.54 -24.68 0.60
CA LEU A 53 -14.09 -23.76 -0.39
C LEU A 53 -14.29 -22.34 0.17
N ILE A 54 -14.79 -22.22 1.40
CA ILE A 54 -14.92 -20.92 2.08
C ILE A 54 -13.55 -20.31 2.33
N LEU A 55 -12.57 -21.10 2.78
CA LEU A 55 -11.21 -20.62 3.05
C LEU A 55 -10.56 -20.04 1.79
N THR A 56 -10.65 -20.75 0.67
CA THR A 56 -10.08 -20.29 -0.61
C THR A 56 -10.77 -19.03 -1.11
N MET A 57 -12.11 -18.95 -1.02
CA MET A 57 -12.84 -17.74 -1.36
C MET A 57 -12.45 -16.56 -0.46
N SER A 58 -12.25 -16.80 0.84
CA SER A 58 -11.86 -15.76 1.79
C SER A 58 -10.46 -15.20 1.50
N ILE A 59 -9.49 -16.07 1.18
CA ILE A 59 -8.11 -15.66 0.85
C ILE A 59 -8.13 -14.78 -0.40
N MET A 60 -8.80 -15.25 -1.46
CA MET A 60 -8.84 -14.51 -2.73
C MET A 60 -9.59 -13.19 -2.60
N ASN A 61 -10.70 -13.16 -1.86
CA ASN A 61 -11.47 -11.93 -1.67
C ASN A 61 -10.67 -10.89 -0.86
N GLY A 62 -9.99 -11.30 0.21
CA GLY A 62 -9.14 -10.42 1.00
C GLY A 62 -7.96 -9.88 0.18
N PHE A 63 -7.25 -10.75 -0.52
CA PHE A 63 -6.10 -10.38 -1.33
C PHE A 63 -6.48 -9.51 -2.55
N ARG A 64 -7.63 -9.77 -3.18
CA ARG A 64 -8.12 -8.96 -4.31
C ARG A 64 -8.30 -7.50 -3.91
N LEU A 65 -8.85 -7.23 -2.73
CA LEU A 65 -9.01 -5.86 -2.23
C LEU A 65 -7.67 -5.18 -1.98
N GLU A 66 -6.72 -5.89 -1.37
CA GLU A 66 -5.38 -5.34 -1.10
C GLU A 66 -4.60 -5.09 -2.39
N LEU A 67 -4.64 -6.01 -3.36
CA LEU A 67 -3.99 -5.81 -4.66
C LEU A 67 -4.59 -4.66 -5.45
N VAL A 68 -5.92 -4.59 -5.57
CA VAL A 68 -6.58 -3.55 -6.37
C VAL A 68 -6.33 -2.17 -5.76
N SER A 69 -6.39 -2.05 -4.43
CA SER A 69 -6.10 -0.79 -3.74
C SER A 69 -4.64 -0.33 -3.92
N LYS A 70 -3.68 -1.25 -3.96
CA LYS A 70 -2.26 -0.92 -4.19
C LYS A 70 -1.93 -0.62 -5.65
N ILE A 71 -2.63 -1.24 -6.61
CA ILE A 71 -2.38 -1.01 -8.05
C ILE A 71 -3.05 0.28 -8.54
N VAL A 72 -4.26 0.60 -8.08
CA VAL A 72 -5.05 1.74 -8.60
C VAL A 72 -4.94 2.98 -7.72
N GLY A 73 -4.52 2.84 -6.45
CA GLY A 73 -4.50 3.95 -5.49
C GLY A 73 -3.30 4.89 -5.55
N PHE A 74 -2.25 4.56 -6.33
CA PHE A 74 -0.98 5.31 -6.33
C PHE A 74 -0.59 5.88 -7.71
N GLU A 75 -1.25 5.44 -8.78
CA GLU A 75 -0.97 5.90 -10.14
C GLU A 75 -1.92 7.05 -10.50
N PRO A 76 -1.44 8.21 -10.98
CA PRO A 76 -2.34 9.25 -11.48
C PRO A 76 -3.04 8.74 -12.74
N HIS A 77 -4.35 8.97 -12.80
CA HIS A 77 -5.21 8.42 -13.85
C HIS A 77 -4.89 8.97 -15.25
N VAL A 78 -4.31 10.17 -15.34
CA VAL A 78 -3.96 10.83 -16.59
C VAL A 78 -2.61 11.53 -16.44
N PHE A 79 -1.69 11.24 -17.35
CA PHE A 79 -0.41 11.96 -17.48
C PHE A 79 -0.45 12.86 -18.71
N ILE A 80 -0.18 14.14 -18.51
CA ILE A 80 -0.03 15.11 -19.58
C ILE A 80 1.45 15.47 -19.68
N ASP A 81 2.06 15.10 -20.80
CA ASP A 81 3.45 15.41 -21.08
C ASP A 81 3.57 16.84 -21.59
N THR A 82 4.15 17.72 -20.76
CA THR A 82 4.36 19.14 -21.07
C THR A 82 5.79 19.43 -21.53
N ARG A 83 6.57 18.42 -21.92
CA ARG A 83 7.94 18.59 -22.44
C ARG A 83 7.97 19.59 -23.60
N GLY A 84 8.66 20.71 -23.39
CA GLY A 84 8.84 21.78 -24.38
C GLY A 84 7.85 22.95 -24.28
N VAL A 85 6.91 22.90 -23.33
CA VAL A 85 5.99 24.01 -23.04
C VAL A 85 6.62 24.93 -21.98
N PRO A 86 6.60 26.27 -22.16
CA PRO A 86 7.02 27.21 -21.13
C PRO A 86 6.22 27.05 -19.82
N GLN A 87 6.90 27.12 -18.67
CA GLN A 87 6.26 26.98 -17.33
C GLN A 87 4.97 27.82 -17.15
N PRO A 88 4.90 29.11 -17.58
CA PRO A 88 3.68 29.90 -17.39
C PRO A 88 2.44 29.35 -18.11
N GLN A 89 2.63 28.62 -19.21
CA GLN A 89 1.54 27.97 -19.94
C GLN A 89 1.12 26.66 -19.27
N VAL A 90 2.06 25.98 -18.59
CA VAL A 90 1.77 24.79 -17.79
C VAL A 90 0.90 25.17 -16.59
N ASP A 91 1.25 26.25 -15.88
CA ASP A 91 0.45 26.74 -14.75
C ASP A 91 -0.96 27.17 -15.19
N ALA A 92 -1.08 27.88 -16.33
CA ALA A 92 -2.38 28.25 -16.89
C ALA A 92 -3.22 27.04 -17.32
N LEU A 93 -2.60 26.02 -17.90
CA LEU A 93 -3.26 24.76 -18.28
C LEU A 93 -3.74 24.01 -17.03
N MET A 94 -2.98 24.02 -15.93
CA MET A 94 -3.40 23.42 -14.67
C MET A 94 -4.67 24.08 -14.12
N GLU A 95 -4.74 25.41 -14.13
CA GLU A 95 -5.96 26.13 -13.70
C GLU A 95 -7.17 25.82 -14.57
N GLU A 96 -6.99 25.70 -15.90
CA GLU A 96 -8.07 25.31 -16.81
C GLU A 96 -8.55 23.88 -16.53
N LEU A 97 -7.64 22.95 -16.25
CA LEU A 97 -7.96 21.56 -15.97
C LEU A 97 -8.68 21.38 -14.64
N LEU A 98 -8.34 22.16 -13.61
CA LEU A 98 -9.03 22.15 -12.32
C LEU A 98 -10.49 22.62 -12.44
N GLN A 99 -10.84 23.42 -13.46
CA GLN A 99 -12.21 23.88 -13.69
C GLN A 99 -13.08 22.84 -14.42
N ARG A 100 -12.50 21.75 -14.95
CA ARG A 100 -13.26 20.74 -15.69
C ARG A 100 -13.97 19.76 -14.73
N PRO A 101 -15.25 19.42 -14.99
CA PRO A 101 -15.97 18.45 -14.18
C PRO A 101 -15.31 17.06 -14.29
N GLY A 102 -14.96 16.47 -13.16
CA GLY A 102 -14.33 15.14 -13.06
C GLY A 102 -12.84 15.15 -12.71
N VAL A 103 -12.20 16.32 -12.58
CA VAL A 103 -10.81 16.45 -12.14
C VAL A 103 -10.78 16.70 -10.62
N GLU A 104 -10.25 15.75 -9.85
CA GLU A 104 -10.15 15.86 -8.38
C GLU A 104 -8.89 16.60 -7.94
N SER A 105 -7.76 16.39 -8.63
CA SER A 105 -6.47 17.04 -8.35
C SER A 105 -5.63 17.14 -9.63
N VAL A 106 -4.83 18.20 -9.74
CA VAL A 106 -3.82 18.40 -10.79
C VAL A 106 -2.54 18.84 -10.10
N GLU A 107 -1.49 18.05 -10.28
CA GLU A 107 -0.20 18.26 -9.62
C GLU A 107 0.93 18.18 -10.66
N PRO A 108 1.92 19.09 -10.63
CA PRO A 108 3.04 19.05 -11.56
C PRO A 108 4.11 18.09 -11.06
N LEU A 109 4.40 17.05 -11.85
CA LEU A 109 5.40 16.04 -11.55
C LEU A 109 6.63 16.19 -12.46
N HIS A 110 7.81 16.32 -11.85
CA HIS A 110 9.08 16.33 -12.58
C HIS A 110 9.82 15.01 -12.36
N GLU A 111 9.99 14.19 -13.40
CA GLU A 111 10.74 12.94 -13.30
C GLU A 111 12.14 13.06 -13.88
N GLY A 112 13.13 12.45 -13.23
CA GLY A 112 14.49 12.38 -13.75
C GLY A 112 15.24 11.16 -13.22
N THR A 113 16.02 10.51 -14.07
CA THR A 113 16.90 9.39 -13.65
C THR A 113 18.28 9.92 -13.24
N GLY A 114 18.89 9.31 -12.21
CA GLY A 114 20.21 9.67 -11.72
C GLY A 114 20.91 8.53 -10.99
N LEU A 115 22.07 8.84 -10.43
CA LEU A 115 22.85 7.97 -9.56
C LEU A 115 22.89 8.60 -8.17
N ALA A 116 22.38 7.92 -7.15
CA ALA A 116 22.60 8.33 -5.77
C ALA A 116 23.81 7.61 -5.21
N SER A 117 24.66 8.36 -4.54
CA SER A 117 25.89 7.87 -3.92
C SER A 117 25.98 8.31 -2.47
N ALA A 118 26.34 7.37 -1.60
CA ALA A 118 26.59 7.58 -0.17
C ALA A 118 27.58 6.52 0.33
N TYR A 119 28.47 6.90 1.25
CA TYR A 119 29.43 5.99 1.92
C TYR A 119 30.11 4.97 0.98
N ASN A 120 30.56 5.44 -0.20
CA ASN A 120 31.21 4.64 -1.24
C ASN A 120 30.33 3.55 -1.91
N ARG A 121 29.00 3.69 -1.83
CA ARG A 121 28.02 2.93 -2.60
C ARG A 121 27.33 3.87 -3.58
N SER A 122 26.98 3.34 -4.75
CA SER A 122 26.25 4.08 -5.78
C SER A 122 25.19 3.19 -6.37
N GLU A 123 23.96 3.68 -6.44
CA GLU A 123 22.80 2.97 -6.96
C GLU A 123 22.04 3.88 -7.94
N GLY A 124 21.48 3.29 -8.98
CA GLY A 124 20.64 4.00 -9.95
C GLY A 124 19.29 4.35 -9.33
N ILE A 125 18.84 5.59 -9.49
CA ILE A 125 17.58 6.09 -8.95
C ILE A 125 16.71 6.78 -9.98
N GLN A 126 15.41 6.71 -9.73
CA GLN A 126 14.43 7.61 -10.31
C GLN A 126 14.08 8.68 -9.27
N VAL A 127 14.33 9.93 -9.61
CA VAL A 127 14.02 11.11 -8.80
C VAL A 127 12.68 11.66 -9.27
N ARG A 128 11.77 11.90 -8.33
CA ARG A 128 10.49 12.57 -8.56
C ARG A 128 10.48 13.89 -7.79
N GLY A 129 10.42 14.99 -8.52
CA GLY A 129 10.20 16.33 -8.00
C GLY A 129 8.71 16.62 -7.93
N VAL A 130 8.25 16.92 -6.72
CA VAL A 130 6.85 17.19 -6.37
C VAL A 130 6.83 18.41 -5.46
N ARG A 131 5.75 19.21 -5.51
CA ARG A 131 5.67 20.41 -4.65
C ARG A 131 5.40 19.99 -3.20
N PRO A 132 5.95 20.71 -2.19
CA PRO A 132 5.78 20.36 -0.79
C PRO A 132 4.31 20.32 -0.33
N GLU A 133 3.49 21.24 -0.82
CA GLU A 133 2.06 21.32 -0.55
C GLU A 133 1.28 20.09 -1.05
N ASP A 134 1.65 19.58 -2.22
CA ASP A 134 0.99 18.44 -2.87
C ASP A 134 1.26 17.13 -2.12
N ILE A 135 2.52 16.92 -1.68
CA ILE A 135 2.87 15.73 -0.86
C ILE A 135 2.12 15.72 0.48
N ARG A 136 1.96 16.89 1.12
CA ARG A 136 1.27 16.98 2.41
C ARG A 136 -0.23 16.73 2.28
N ASN A 137 -0.83 17.13 1.16
CA ASN A 137 -2.26 16.93 0.88
C ASN A 137 -2.58 15.49 0.46
N ASN A 138 -1.62 14.76 -0.11
CA ASN A 138 -1.83 13.38 -0.52
C ASN A 138 -1.85 12.42 0.68
N LYS A 139 -3.06 12.00 1.08
CA LYS A 139 -3.28 11.07 2.21
C LYS A 139 -2.54 9.75 2.06
N MET A 140 -2.30 9.25 0.85
CA MET A 140 -1.59 7.98 0.62
C MET A 140 -0.10 8.12 0.89
N ILE A 141 0.54 9.20 0.41
CA ILE A 141 1.98 9.44 0.64
C ILE A 141 2.24 9.77 2.10
N ALA A 142 1.40 10.62 2.70
CA ALA A 142 1.47 10.94 4.13
C ALA A 142 1.28 9.67 5.00
N ALA A 143 0.36 8.77 4.63
CA ALA A 143 0.17 7.50 5.32
C ALA A 143 1.34 6.52 5.12
N SER A 144 1.99 6.50 3.95
CA SER A 144 3.19 5.69 3.72
C SER A 144 4.41 6.19 4.50
N VAL A 145 4.59 7.51 4.62
CA VAL A 145 5.69 8.07 5.43
C VAL A 145 5.40 7.95 6.94
N ALA A 146 4.15 8.12 7.37
CA ALA A 146 3.76 7.81 8.76
C ALA A 146 3.84 6.31 9.07
N GLY A 147 3.53 5.45 8.09
CA GLY A 147 3.67 3.99 8.17
C GLY A 147 5.12 3.51 8.16
N ALA A 148 6.07 4.35 7.75
CA ALA A 148 7.51 4.12 7.95
C ALA A 148 7.93 4.17 9.43
N ALA A 149 7.00 4.43 10.35
CA ALA A 149 7.17 4.17 11.78
C ALA A 149 7.29 2.67 12.13
N LYS A 150 7.21 1.74 11.15
CA LYS A 150 7.69 0.38 11.36
C LYS A 150 9.19 0.45 11.63
N PRO A 151 9.68 0.04 12.81
CA PRO A 151 11.09 0.13 13.13
C PRO A 151 11.90 -0.60 12.06
N MET A 152 12.86 0.12 11.48
CA MET A 152 13.83 -0.41 10.53
C MET A 152 14.38 -1.74 11.09
N PRO A 153 14.49 -2.81 10.28
CA PRO A 153 15.10 -4.05 10.72
C PRO A 153 16.46 -3.75 11.36
N THR A 154 16.58 -3.99 12.66
CA THR A 154 17.82 -3.75 13.41
C THR A 154 18.90 -4.79 13.10
N GLU A 155 18.54 -5.83 12.36
CA GLU A 155 19.45 -6.90 11.96
C GLU A 155 19.96 -6.63 10.53
N PRO A 156 21.27 -6.39 10.33
CA PRO A 156 21.86 -6.25 9.01
C PRO A 156 21.70 -7.56 8.21
N PRO A 157 21.70 -7.51 6.87
CA PRO A 157 21.38 -8.68 6.07
C PRO A 157 22.50 -9.71 6.21
N LYS A 158 22.16 -10.97 6.51
CA LYS A 158 23.11 -12.06 6.83
C LYS A 158 24.17 -12.36 5.77
N ASN A 159 24.00 -11.83 4.56
CA ASN A 159 24.91 -11.94 3.43
C ASN A 159 25.72 -10.66 3.15
N ARG A 160 25.70 -9.65 4.03
CA ARG A 160 26.55 -8.46 3.93
C ARG A 160 27.30 -8.23 5.23
N CYS A 161 28.57 -7.84 5.09
CA CYS A 161 29.48 -7.65 6.22
C CYS A 161 28.90 -6.63 7.21
N SER A 162 28.65 -7.06 8.45
CA SER A 162 28.01 -6.28 9.53
C SER A 162 28.84 -5.10 10.01
N ALA A 163 30.14 -5.05 9.66
CA ALA A 163 31.06 -4.00 10.09
C ALA A 163 30.89 -2.64 9.37
N ILE A 164 30.04 -2.56 8.33
CA ILE A 164 29.78 -1.32 7.57
C ILE A 164 28.35 -0.79 7.82
N PHE A 165 27.52 -1.53 8.56
CA PHE A 165 26.12 -1.20 8.78
C PHE A 165 25.93 -0.58 10.17
N ALA A 166 26.02 0.74 10.28
CA ALA A 166 25.37 1.43 11.39
C ALA A 166 23.86 1.40 11.10
N ALA A 167 23.06 0.82 12.00
CA ALA A 167 21.62 0.78 11.82
C ALA A 167 21.08 2.22 11.77
N PRO A 168 20.45 2.64 10.66
CA PRO A 168 19.93 4.00 10.55
C PRO A 168 18.85 4.20 11.60
N SER A 169 19.09 5.16 12.48
CA SER A 169 18.25 5.43 13.65
C SER A 169 17.41 6.68 13.37
N GLY A 170 16.13 6.49 13.08
CA GLY A 170 15.19 7.60 12.97
C GLY A 170 13.98 7.28 12.10
N SER A 171 12.78 7.59 12.61
CA SER A 171 11.59 7.73 11.77
C SER A 171 11.67 9.06 11.04
N GLY A 172 11.68 9.03 9.70
CA GLY A 172 11.70 10.25 8.89
C GLY A 172 10.39 11.02 9.04
N SER A 173 10.46 12.35 8.95
CA SER A 173 9.30 13.24 9.04
C SER A 173 9.24 14.16 7.83
N LEU A 174 8.09 14.15 7.14
CA LEU A 174 7.78 15.09 6.05
C LEU A 174 7.72 16.56 6.53
N SER A 175 7.77 16.82 7.84
CA SER A 175 7.70 18.17 8.39
C SER A 175 8.82 19.07 7.90
N ARG A 176 10.02 18.52 7.67
CA ARG A 176 11.20 19.27 7.19
C ARG A 176 11.19 19.46 5.68
N PHE A 177 10.48 18.61 4.94
CA PHE A 177 10.44 18.65 3.48
C PHE A 177 9.79 19.95 3.01
N GLY A 178 10.57 20.76 2.29
CA GLY A 178 10.14 22.03 1.68
C GLY A 178 10.21 23.27 2.58
N ASP A 179 10.75 23.18 3.80
CA ASP A 179 10.82 24.33 4.73
C ASP A 179 11.71 25.47 4.21
N GLU A 180 12.70 25.17 3.36
CA GLU A 180 13.59 26.17 2.72
C GLU A 180 13.16 26.56 1.28
N GLY A 181 11.91 26.27 0.90
CA GLY A 181 11.36 26.60 -0.41
C GLY A 181 11.84 25.69 -1.56
N ALA A 182 11.73 26.14 -2.81
CA ALA A 182 11.98 25.35 -4.04
C ALA A 182 13.41 24.79 -4.20
N LEU A 183 14.32 25.13 -3.28
CA LEU A 183 15.73 24.71 -3.26
C LEU A 183 16.08 23.91 -2.00
N SER A 184 15.09 23.51 -1.19
CA SER A 184 15.32 22.72 0.01
C SER A 184 16.22 21.53 -0.30
N ALA A 185 17.32 21.41 0.43
CA ALA A 185 18.26 20.31 0.26
C ALA A 185 17.71 19.00 0.87
N ASP A 186 16.40 18.88 1.06
CA ASP A 186 15.76 17.74 1.70
C ASP A 186 15.24 16.75 0.67
N ILE A 187 15.44 15.46 0.91
CA ILE A 187 14.95 14.39 0.06
C ILE A 187 14.23 13.34 0.91
N VAL A 188 13.12 12.84 0.37
CA VAL A 188 12.45 11.64 0.89
C VAL A 188 12.96 10.43 0.11
N MET A 189 13.35 9.39 0.83
CA MET A 189 13.94 8.18 0.26
C MET A 189 13.14 6.95 0.68
N GLY A 190 12.93 6.02 -0.25
CA GLY A 190 12.31 4.73 0.07
C GLY A 190 13.18 3.92 1.03
N ASP A 191 12.53 3.12 1.89
CA ASP A 191 13.17 2.29 2.92
C ASP A 191 14.20 1.31 2.35
N SER A 192 13.84 0.60 1.29
CA SER A 192 14.71 -0.37 0.59
C SER A 192 15.95 0.28 0.00
N PHE A 193 15.81 1.52 -0.49
CA PHE A 193 16.90 2.27 -1.10
C PHE A 193 17.83 2.87 -0.05
N ALA A 194 17.26 3.43 1.02
CA ALA A 194 18.01 3.88 2.20
C ALA A 194 18.82 2.71 2.80
N TYR A 195 18.20 1.53 2.88
CA TYR A 195 18.86 0.31 3.33
C TYR A 195 19.98 -0.15 2.38
N ALA A 196 19.80 -0.09 1.06
CA ALA A 196 20.85 -0.46 0.09
C ALA A 196 22.10 0.44 0.21
N LEU A 197 21.88 1.75 0.35
CA LEU A 197 22.92 2.75 0.55
C LEU A 197 23.50 2.74 1.97
N GLY A 198 22.78 2.19 2.95
CA GLY A 198 23.19 2.19 4.36
C GLY A 198 23.09 3.57 5.00
N VAL A 199 22.08 4.35 4.61
CA VAL A 199 21.85 5.73 5.06
C VAL A 199 20.57 5.83 5.88
N GLY A 200 20.57 6.72 6.87
CA GLY A 200 19.43 7.02 7.72
C GLY A 200 18.91 8.45 7.59
N VAL A 201 17.87 8.75 8.36
CA VAL A 201 17.33 10.11 8.47
C VAL A 201 18.43 11.03 9.02
N GLY A 202 18.67 12.15 8.33
CA GLY A 202 19.75 13.10 8.64
C GLY A 202 21.07 12.85 7.91
N ASP A 203 21.25 11.70 7.26
CA ASP A 203 22.43 11.45 6.43
C ASP A 203 22.37 12.22 5.12
N LYS A 204 23.56 12.50 4.57
CA LYS A 204 23.71 13.19 3.29
C LYS A 204 23.89 12.19 2.14
N VAL A 205 23.10 12.35 1.09
CA VAL A 205 23.19 11.58 -0.14
C VAL A 205 23.49 12.50 -1.30
N THR A 206 24.44 12.09 -2.13
CA THR A 206 24.84 12.86 -3.32
C THR A 206 24.22 12.27 -4.56
N ILE A 207 23.40 13.05 -5.26
CA ILE A 207 22.75 12.64 -6.50
C ILE A 207 23.51 13.23 -7.68
N THR A 208 23.91 12.37 -8.59
CA THR A 208 24.56 12.73 -9.86
C THR A 208 23.63 12.39 -11.02
N GLN A 209 23.24 13.40 -11.78
CA GLN A 209 22.45 13.23 -12.99
C GLN A 209 23.40 13.17 -14.21
N PRO A 210 23.45 12.04 -14.94
CA PRO A 210 24.33 11.90 -16.09
C PRO A 210 23.93 12.80 -17.27
N ASN A 211 22.63 13.07 -17.42
CA ASN A 211 22.07 13.91 -18.49
C ASN A 211 22.09 15.40 -18.13
N GLY A 212 23.28 15.95 -17.85
CA GLY A 212 23.44 17.37 -17.53
C GLY A 212 23.57 18.28 -18.77
N ALA A 213 24.02 19.52 -18.55
CA ALA A 213 24.06 20.52 -19.61
C ALA A 213 24.97 20.08 -20.77
N ARG A 214 24.48 20.24 -22.01
CA ARG A 214 25.28 20.02 -23.22
C ARG A 214 26.27 21.18 -23.36
N THR A 215 27.56 20.87 -23.22
CA THR A 215 28.66 21.82 -23.41
C THR A 215 29.45 21.43 -24.66
N ALA A 216 30.32 22.32 -25.14
CA ALA A 216 31.18 22.05 -26.29
C ALA A 216 32.10 20.82 -26.11
N PHE A 217 32.33 20.39 -24.86
CA PHE A 217 33.17 19.25 -24.50
C PHE A 217 32.38 17.99 -24.11
N GLY A 218 31.06 17.97 -24.38
CA GLY A 218 30.18 16.85 -24.03
C GLY A 218 29.18 17.21 -22.91
N THR A 219 28.53 16.19 -22.35
CA THR A 219 27.56 16.36 -21.26
C THR A 219 28.29 16.46 -19.93
N SER A 220 28.17 17.60 -19.25
CA SER A 220 28.69 17.75 -17.89
C SER A 220 27.65 17.22 -16.89
N PRO A 221 27.95 16.17 -16.10
CA PRO A 221 27.01 15.65 -15.12
C PRO A 221 26.71 16.70 -14.03
N ARG A 222 25.47 16.78 -13.58
CA ARG A 222 25.08 17.68 -12.48
C ARG A 222 25.01 16.88 -11.19
N THR A 223 25.78 17.29 -10.19
CA THR A 223 25.81 16.65 -8.88
C THR A 223 25.32 17.61 -7.80
N ARG A 224 24.40 17.14 -6.95
CA ARG A 224 23.92 17.88 -5.77
C ARG A 224 23.80 16.95 -4.57
N THR A 225 24.11 17.49 -3.39
CA THR A 225 24.00 16.77 -2.12
C THR A 225 22.71 17.18 -1.42
N TYR A 226 21.94 16.20 -0.99
CA TYR A 226 20.69 16.33 -0.26
C TYR A 226 20.80 15.63 1.09
N THR A 227 19.97 16.04 2.06
CA THR A 227 19.85 15.46 3.39
C THR A 227 18.54 14.68 3.46
N ILE A 228 18.58 13.48 4.02
CA ILE A 228 17.37 12.65 4.18
C ILE A 228 16.53 13.20 5.33
N SER A 229 15.24 13.43 5.08
CA SER A 229 14.26 13.89 6.09
C SER A 229 13.31 12.78 6.55
#